data_AF-A0A1I3E2B5-F1
#
_entry.id   AF-A0A1I3E2B5-F1
#
_cell.length_a   1.000
_cell.length_b   1.000
_cell.length_c   1.000
_cell.angle_alpha   90.00
_cell.angle_beta   90.00
_cell.angle_gamma   90.00
#
_symmetry.space_group_name_H-M   'P 1'
#
loop_
_entity.id
_entity.type
_entity.pdbx_description
1 polymer ?
#
loop_
_entity_poly.entity_id
_entity_poly.type
_entity_poly.pdbx_seq_one_letter_code
_entity_poly.pdbx_strand_id
1 'polypeptide(L)' 'MFGLGMTELIVLAVIVLLLFGSRLPSAMRSLGSSFNSFKKGMKEGEDDSSSGHLDSPKH' A
#
# COMPACT_ATOMS: atom_id res chain seq x y z
N MET A 1 -23.63 -20.72 -5.04
CA MET A 1 -22.66 -21.01 -6.11
C MET A 1 -22.30 -19.70 -6.81
N PHE A 2 -21.50 -18.85 -6.16
CA PHE A 2 -21.06 -17.55 -6.67
C PHE A 2 -19.63 -17.33 -6.17
N GLY A 3 -18.69 -18.05 -6.77
CA GLY A 3 -17.27 -17.77 -6.59
C GLY A 3 -16.81 -17.13 -7.88
N LEU A 4 -16.35 -15.88 -7.80
CA LEU A 4 -15.71 -15.20 -8.93
C LEU A 4 -14.57 -16.10 -9.43
N GLY A 5 -14.80 -16.75 -10.56
CA GLY A 5 -13.83 -17.62 -11.19
C GLY A 5 -12.70 -16.79 -11.77
N MET A 6 -11.53 -17.41 -11.96
CA MET A 6 -10.41 -16.73 -12.61
C MET A 6 -10.79 -16.15 -13.98
N THR A 7 -11.67 -16.82 -14.71
CA THR A 7 -12.19 -16.32 -15.99
C THR A 7 -12.92 -14.99 -15.84
N GLU A 8 -13.78 -14.83 -14.83
CA GLU A 8 -14.53 -13.59 -14.61
C GLU A 8 -13.62 -12.44 -14.19
N LEU A 9 -12.63 -12.72 -13.34
CA LEU A 9 -11.60 -11.73 -12.97
C LEU A 9 -10.76 -11.28 -14.16
N ILE A 10 -10.38 -12.20 -15.06
CA ILE A 10 -9.64 -11.85 -16.27
C ILE A 10 -10.49 -10.96 -17.19
N VAL A 11 -11.77 -11.30 -17.39
CA VAL A 11 -12.68 -10.48 -18.21
C VAL A 11 -12.84 -9.07 -17.61
N LEU A 12 -13.05 -8.96 -16.30
CA LEU A 12 -13.09 -7.68 -15.59
C LEU A 12 -11.79 -6.89 -15.73
N ALA A 13 -10.64 -7.54 -15.56
CA ALA A 13 -9.33 -6.91 -15.71
C ALA A 13 -9.12 -6.38 -17.13
N VAL A 14 -9.56 -7.12 -18.16
CA VAL A 14 -9.51 -6.66 -19.56
C VAL A 14 -10.40 -5.44 -19.78
N ILE A 15 -11.63 -5.44 -19.26
CA ILE A 15 -12.55 -4.28 -19.36
C ILE A 15 -11.91 -3.04 -18.72
N VAL A 16 -11.40 -3.18 -17.50
CA VAL A 16 -10.70 -2.10 -16.80
C VAL A 16 -9.46 -1.64 -17.58
N LEU A 17 -8.71 -2.56 -18.18
CA LEU A 17 -7.56 -2.22 -19.01
C LEU A 17 -7.97 -1.49 -20.30
N LEU A 18 -9.11 -1.78 -20.91
CA LEU A 18 -9.60 -1.05 -22.08
C LEU A 18 -10.06 0.37 -21.72
N LEU A 19 -10.71 0.55 -20.57
CA LEU A 19 -11.19 1.87 -20.12
C LEU A 19 -10.04 2.78 -19.68
N PHE A 20 -9.10 2.25 -18.91
CA PHE A 20 -8.01 3.03 -18.31
C PHE A 20 -6.72 2.97 -19.14
N GLY A 21 -6.53 1.93 -19.94
CA GLY A 21 -5.34 1.76 -20.79
C GLY A 21 -4.04 1.85 -19.99
N SER A 22 -3.12 2.66 -20.51
CA SER A 22 -1.83 2.95 -19.90
C SER A 22 -1.90 3.84 -18.65
N ARG A 23 -3.09 4.34 -18.25
CA ARG A 23 -3.26 5.18 -17.04
C ARG A 23 -3.41 4.34 -15.77
N LEU A 24 -3.84 3.08 -15.89
CA LEU A 24 -4.01 2.16 -14.75
C LEU A 24 -2.71 2.01 -13.93
N PRO A 25 -1.53 1.74 -14.54
CA PRO A 25 -0.29 1.58 -13.79
C PRO A 25 0.18 2.88 -13.16
N SER A 26 -0.04 4.02 -13.82
CA SER A 26 0.31 5.34 -13.28
C SER A 26 -0.54 5.69 -12.05
N ALA A 27 -1.84 5.40 -12.08
CA ALA A 27 -2.73 5.56 -10.94
C ALA A 27 -2.34 4.64 -9.78
N MET A 28 -2.06 3.36 -10.06
CA MET A 28 -1.58 2.41 -9.05
C MET A 28 -0.24 2.83 -8.44
N ARG A 29 0.70 3.35 -9.23
CA ARG A 29 1.99 3.85 -8.72
C ARG A 29 1.81 5.07 -7.81
N SER A 30 0.95 6.02 -8.20
CA SER A 30 0.64 7.19 -7.38
C SER A 30 0.01 6.77 -6.05
N LEU A 31 -1.03 5.93 -6.08
CA LEU A 31 -1.70 5.42 -4.88
C LEU A 31 -0.76 4.57 -4.02
N GLY A 32 0.06 3.72 -4.63
CA GLY A 32 1.03 2.88 -3.95
C GLY A 32 2.12 3.70 -3.23
N SER A 33 2.59 4.79 -3.85
CA SER A 33 3.55 5.71 -3.21
C SER A 33 2.94 6.40 -1.99
N SER A 34 1.70 6.89 -2.07
CA SER A 34 0.99 7.49 -0.93
C SER A 34 0.75 6.47 0.19
N PHE A 35 0.34 5.24 -0.15
CA PHE A 35 0.14 4.18 0.83
C PHE A 35 1.45 3.76 1.51
N ASN A 36 2.55 3.70 0.76
CA ASN A 36 3.87 3.39 1.30
C ASN A 36 4.37 4.47 2.28
N SER A 37 4.21 5.75 1.92
CA SER A 37 4.55 6.87 2.81
C SER A 37 3.67 6.89 4.07
N PHE A 38 2.38 6.58 3.94
CA PHE A 38 1.47 6.45 5.07
C PHE A 38 1.89 5.31 6.01
N LYS A 39 2.21 4.14 5.46
CA LYS A 39 2.73 3.00 6.23
C LYS A 39 4.04 3.33 6.95
N LYS A 40 4.95 4.05 6.28
CA LYS A 40 6.22 4.47 6.87
C LYS A 40 6.02 5.43 8.05
N GLY A 41 5.19 6.46 7.87
CA GLY A 41 4.90 7.42 8.94
C GLY A 41 4.19 6.78 10.15
N MET A 42 3.31 5.82 9.92
CA MET A 42 2.65 5.08 11.01
C MET A 42 3.64 4.21 11.79
N LYS A 43 4.60 3.58 11.10
CA LYS A 43 5.65 2.78 11.73
C LYS A 43 6.65 3.64 12.52
N GLU A 44 7.08 4.78 11.95
CA GLU A 44 7.95 5.73 12.67
C GLU A 44 7.29 6.27 13.94
N GLY A 45 5.98 6.52 13.93
CA GLY A 45 5.23 6.93 15.13
C GLY A 45 5.08 5.85 16.20
N GLU A 46 5.02 4.57 15.81
CA GLU A 46 5.05 3.42 16.73
C GLU A 46 6.44 3.20 17.34
N ASP A 47 7.50 3.35 16.54
CA ASP A 47 8.89 3.19 16.97
C ASP A 47 9.35 4.35 17.91
N ASP A 48 8.86 5.58 17.71
CA ASP A 48 9.13 6.73 18.60
C ASP A 48 8.46 6.58 19.98
N SER A 49 7.40 5.78 20.07
CA SER A 49 6.72 5.47 21.35
C SER A 49 7.44 4.38 22.16
N SER A 50 8.36 3.64 21.55
CA SER A 50 9.09 2.52 22.18
C SER A 50 10.57 2.82 22.50
N SER A 51 11.05 4.02 22.15
CA SER A 51 12.47 4.42 22.29
C SER A 51 12.72 5.41 23.43
N GLY A 52 11.80 5.50 24.39
CA GLY A 52 11.98 6.27 25.62
C GLY A 52 12.61 5.43 26.73
N HIS A 53 13.82 5.81 27.14
CA HIS A 53 14.51 5.40 28.37
C HIS A 53 15.35 4.12 28.29
N LEU A 54 16.68 4.29 28.18
CA LEU A 54 17.70 3.66 29.04
C LEU A 54 19.13 4.19 28.71
N ASP A 55 19.31 5.49 28.53
CA ASP A 55 20.64 6.12 28.52
C ASP A 55 20.94 6.67 29.92
N SER A 56 21.34 5.80 30.84
CA SER A 56 21.85 6.23 32.14
C SER A 56 23.17 7.01 31.93
N PRO A 57 23.28 8.27 32.38
CA PRO A 57 24.49 9.05 32.23
C PRO A 57 25.57 8.43 33.12
N LYS A 58 26.68 8.02 32.49
CA LYS A 58 27.89 7.56 33.16
C LYS A 58 28.72 8.79 33.54
N HIS A 59 28.55 9.30 34.76
CA HIS A 59 29.59 10.04 35.50
C HIS A 59 29.28 10.10 36.99
#